data_AF-A0A0F9LPT5-F1
#
_entry.id   AF-A0A0F9LPT5-F1
#
_cell.length_a   1.000
_cell.length_b   1.000
_cell.length_c   1.000
_cell.angle_alpha   90.00
_cell.angle_beta   90.00
_cell.angle_gamma   90.00
#
_symmetry.space_group_name_H-M   'P 1'
#
loop_
_entity.id
_entity.type
_entity.pdbx_description
1 polymer ?
#
loop_
_entity_poly.entity_id
_entity_poly.type
_entity_poly.pdbx_seq_one_letter_code
_entity_poly.pdbx_strand_id
1 'polypeptide(L)'
;MHNKKTGVEITQKDVDYAAYLANLQTVRINTIRQWEKTTDVTASAVVTTMTHKMDNEDNRIYVITHVAASDDTTGTKTIQLYNVKAGQKHLLNSDITSGVKVSINWDGELITGPNQSVVAVFTTPSASDKLKFTVSGYWVPA
;
A
#
# COMPACT_ATOMS: atom_id res chain seq x y z
N MET A 1 39.77 15.04 -14.53
CA MET A 1 40.05 13.57 -14.51
C MET A 1 39.45 12.99 -15.78
N HIS A 2 40.04 11.97 -16.43
CA HIS A 2 39.43 11.41 -17.66
C HIS A 2 38.73 10.09 -17.36
N ASN A 3 37.54 9.89 -17.94
CA ASN A 3 36.91 8.58 -17.93
C ASN A 3 37.72 7.63 -18.80
N LYS A 4 38.38 6.63 -18.20
CA LYS A 4 39.25 5.67 -18.90
C LYS A 4 38.53 4.84 -19.99
N LYS A 5 37.20 4.74 -19.97
CA LYS A 5 36.42 3.99 -20.97
C LYS A 5 35.90 4.84 -22.13
N THR A 6 35.59 6.12 -21.90
CA THR A 6 34.95 6.97 -22.91
C THR A 6 35.83 8.12 -23.40
N GLY A 7 36.98 8.37 -22.76
CA GLY A 7 37.89 9.47 -23.10
C GLY A 7 37.35 10.87 -22.77
N VAL A 8 36.09 10.96 -22.32
CA VAL A 8 35.45 12.23 -21.96
C VAL A 8 36.10 12.80 -20.70
N GLU A 9 36.42 14.09 -20.76
CA GLU A 9 36.92 14.85 -19.63
C GLU A 9 35.83 14.96 -18.57
N ILE A 10 36.09 14.39 -17.39
CA ILE A 10 35.24 14.54 -16.21
C ILE A 10 35.64 15.85 -15.54
N THR A 11 34.71 16.80 -15.58
CA THR A 11 34.86 18.10 -14.96
C THR A 11 34.51 18.02 -13.48
N GLN A 12 34.94 19.01 -12.68
CA GLN A 12 34.55 19.10 -11.28
C GLN A 12 33.03 19.19 -11.12
N LYS A 13 32.35 19.86 -12.05
CA LYS A 13 30.88 19.97 -12.09
C LYS A 13 30.21 18.59 -12.21
N ASP A 14 30.77 17.67 -12.98
CA ASP A 14 30.24 16.31 -13.12
C ASP A 14 30.42 15.50 -11.82
N VAL A 15 31.55 15.69 -11.14
CA VAL A 15 31.82 15.06 -9.83
C VAL A 15 30.85 15.59 -8.78
N ASP A 16 30.65 16.91 -8.73
CA ASP A 16 29.74 17.56 -7.78
C ASP A 16 28.28 17.16 -8.05
N TYR A 17 27.89 17.04 -9.31
CA TYR A 17 26.57 16.57 -9.70
C TYR A 17 26.34 15.10 -9.34
N ALA A 18 27.33 14.22 -9.56
CA ALA A 18 27.26 12.83 -9.15
C ALA A 18 27.18 12.69 -7.62
N ALA A 19 27.95 13.49 -6.87
CA ALA A 19 27.89 13.54 -5.40
C ALA A 19 26.53 14.05 -4.90
N TYR A 20 25.95 15.05 -5.57
CA TYR A 20 24.60 15.54 -5.28
C TYR A 20 23.54 14.44 -5.51
N LEU A 21 23.60 13.72 -6.64
CA LEU A 21 22.69 12.60 -6.91
C LEU A 21 22.85 11.46 -5.89
N ALA A 22 24.10 11.11 -5.53
CA ALA A 22 24.38 10.11 -4.51
C ALA A 22 23.85 10.53 -3.14
N ASN A 23 23.98 11.81 -2.76
CA ASN A 23 23.41 12.35 -1.53
C ASN A 23 21.89 12.34 -1.56
N LEU A 24 21.24 12.71 -2.67
CA LEU A 24 19.78 12.60 -2.81
C LEU A 24 19.29 11.15 -2.67
N GLN A 25 20.00 10.18 -3.24
CA GLN A 25 19.68 8.76 -3.09
C GLN A 25 19.93 8.27 -1.66
N THR A 26 21.01 8.71 -1.03
CA THR A 26 21.36 8.36 0.36
C THR A 26 20.35 8.94 1.35
N VAL A 27 19.91 10.18 1.14
CA VAL A 27 18.82 10.79 1.91
C VAL A 27 17.53 10.00 1.70
N ARG A 28 17.16 9.64 0.47
CA ARG A 28 16.00 8.77 0.20
C ARG A 28 16.07 7.44 0.96
N ILE A 29 17.21 6.74 0.92
CA ILE A 29 17.38 5.45 1.58
C ILE A 29 17.34 5.57 3.11
N ASN A 30 17.93 6.64 3.67
CA ASN A 30 17.99 6.83 5.12
C ASN A 30 16.72 7.45 5.73
N THR A 31 15.87 8.10 4.92
CA THR A 31 14.61 8.69 5.39
C THR A 31 13.41 7.78 5.16
N ILE A 32 13.42 6.91 4.15
CA ILE A 32 12.34 5.94 3.96
C ILE A 32 12.24 5.03 5.19
N ARG A 33 11.03 4.89 5.70
CA ARG A 33 10.72 3.99 6.81
C ARG A 33 9.73 2.96 6.32
N GLN A 34 10.10 1.68 6.46
CA GLN A 34 9.16 0.60 6.24
C GLN A 34 8.04 0.72 7.26
N TRP A 35 6.83 0.41 6.81
CA TRP A 35 5.65 0.41 7.64
C TRP A 35 4.74 -0.73 7.22
N GLU A 36 4.13 -1.35 8.21
CA GLU A 36 3.09 -2.34 8.04
C GLU A 36 2.07 -2.10 9.15
N LYS A 37 0.80 -2.16 8.79
CA LYS A 37 -0.29 -2.12 9.75
C LYS A 37 -1.30 -3.20 9.40
N THR A 38 -1.66 -3.97 10.42
CA THR A 38 -2.75 -4.94 10.36
C THR A 38 -3.86 -4.47 11.29
N THR A 39 -5.09 -4.48 10.79
CA THR A 39 -6.29 -4.18 11.57
C THR A 39 -7.27 -5.34 11.45
N ASP A 40 -7.81 -5.74 12.58
CA ASP A 40 -8.90 -6.72 12.64
C ASP A 40 -10.22 -5.99 12.87
N VAL A 41 -11.17 -6.15 11.95
CA VAL A 41 -12.51 -5.58 12.05
C VAL A 41 -13.51 -6.72 12.12
N THR A 42 -14.26 -6.79 13.22
CA THR A 42 -15.28 -7.82 13.43
C THR A 42 -16.66 -7.27 13.09
N ALA A 43 -17.42 -7.99 12.26
CA ALA A 43 -18.79 -7.65 11.98
C ALA A 43 -19.68 -7.89 13.22
N SER A 44 -20.32 -6.84 13.71
CA SER A 44 -21.18 -6.90 14.91
C SER A 44 -22.55 -7.56 14.64
N ALA A 45 -22.95 -7.65 13.38
CA ALA A 45 -24.19 -8.26 12.91
C ALA A 45 -24.04 -8.70 11.45
N VAL A 46 -25.03 -9.42 10.94
CA VAL A 46 -25.13 -9.66 9.49
C VAL A 46 -25.36 -8.31 8.79
N VAL A 47 -24.45 -7.93 7.92
CA VAL A 47 -24.56 -6.68 7.14
C VAL A 47 -24.30 -6.96 5.66
N THR A 48 -24.78 -6.09 4.78
CA THR A 48 -24.55 -6.23 3.34
C THR A 48 -23.12 -5.94 2.95
N THR A 49 -22.48 -4.98 3.62
CA THR A 49 -21.11 -4.59 3.34
C THR A 49 -20.45 -3.99 4.58
N MET A 50 -19.23 -4.42 4.85
CA MET A 50 -18.33 -3.81 5.82
C MET A 50 -17.13 -3.23 5.05
N THR A 51 -16.80 -1.97 5.31
CA THR A 51 -15.71 -1.27 4.61
C THR A 51 -14.67 -0.88 5.65
N HIS A 52 -13.42 -1.26 5.42
CA HIS A 52 -12.31 -0.82 6.24
C HIS A 52 -11.28 -0.09 5.39
N LYS A 53 -10.86 1.07 5.86
CA LYS A 53 -9.94 1.97 5.15
C LYS A 53 -8.58 1.91 5.86
N MET A 54 -7.50 2.04 5.08
CA MET A 54 -6.18 2.29 5.64
C MET A 54 -6.21 3.53 6.54
N ASP A 55 -5.84 3.33 7.81
CA ASP A 55 -5.61 4.42 8.75
C ASP A 55 -4.32 5.14 8.34
N ASN A 56 -4.44 6.25 7.61
CA ASN A 56 -3.31 7.15 7.44
C ASN A 56 -3.11 7.87 8.77
N GLU A 57 -2.01 7.58 9.47
CA GLU A 57 -1.76 8.15 10.80
C GLU A 57 -1.41 9.64 10.74
N ASP A 58 -1.10 10.21 9.56
CA ASP A 58 -0.64 11.58 9.37
C ASP A 58 -0.82 12.06 7.91
N ASN A 59 -0.57 13.35 7.63
CA ASN A 59 -0.46 13.95 6.27
C ASN A 59 0.78 13.48 5.46
N ARG A 60 1.32 12.30 5.76
CA ARG A 60 2.52 11.75 5.13
C ARG A 60 2.23 11.18 3.75
N ILE A 61 3.27 11.09 2.93
CA ILE A 61 3.25 10.32 1.68
C ILE A 61 3.64 8.88 2.01
N TYR A 62 2.77 7.95 1.66
CA TYR A 62 3.03 6.53 1.73
C TYR A 62 3.24 5.98 0.32
N VAL A 63 4.13 5.01 0.17
CA VAL A 63 4.27 4.15 -0.99
C VAL A 63 3.82 2.77 -0.54
N ILE A 64 2.60 2.41 -0.89
CA ILE A 64 2.02 1.11 -0.56
C ILE A 64 2.54 0.10 -1.57
N THR A 65 3.16 -0.97 -1.06
CA THR A 65 3.72 -2.04 -1.88
C THR A 65 2.91 -3.32 -1.82
N HIS A 66 2.17 -3.49 -0.73
CA HIS A 66 1.37 -4.69 -0.50
C HIS A 66 0.10 -4.36 0.27
N VAL A 67 -0.99 -5.02 -0.12
CA VAL A 67 -2.28 -4.97 0.55
C VAL A 67 -2.82 -6.38 0.63
N ALA A 68 -3.23 -6.82 1.81
CA ALA A 68 -3.90 -8.10 1.99
C ALA A 68 -5.17 -7.93 2.82
N ALA A 69 -6.17 -8.73 2.50
CA ALA A 69 -7.38 -8.84 3.29
C ALA A 69 -7.85 -10.29 3.32
N SER A 70 -8.28 -10.75 4.49
CA SER A 70 -8.76 -12.11 4.66
C SER A 70 -9.87 -12.21 5.69
N ASP A 71 -10.70 -13.23 5.54
CA ASP A 71 -11.62 -13.71 6.56
C ASP A 71 -11.54 -15.24 6.63
N ASP A 72 -11.41 -15.73 7.86
CA ASP A 72 -11.13 -17.13 8.17
C ASP A 72 -12.39 -17.94 8.50
N THR A 73 -13.58 -17.36 8.41
CA THR A 73 -14.84 -18.09 8.62
C THR A 73 -15.29 -18.73 7.31
N THR A 74 -16.25 -19.65 7.37
CA THR A 74 -16.90 -20.22 6.17
C THR A 74 -18.18 -19.46 5.85
N GLY A 75 -18.67 -19.59 4.62
CA GLY A 75 -19.86 -18.89 4.14
C GLY A 75 -19.59 -18.09 2.87
N THR A 76 -20.62 -17.93 2.03
CA THR A 76 -20.49 -17.29 0.72
C THR A 76 -20.30 -15.79 0.86
N LYS A 77 -19.07 -15.33 0.62
CA LYS A 77 -18.68 -13.93 0.82
C LYS A 77 -17.63 -13.51 -0.21
N THR A 78 -17.33 -12.21 -0.24
CA THR A 78 -16.33 -11.66 -1.18
C THR A 78 -15.56 -10.53 -0.52
N ILE A 79 -14.25 -10.46 -0.76
CA ILE A 79 -13.42 -9.32 -0.38
C ILE A 79 -12.88 -8.66 -1.66
N GLN A 80 -12.92 -7.34 -1.68
CA GLN A 80 -12.39 -6.52 -2.76
C GLN A 80 -11.47 -5.44 -2.20
N LEU A 81 -10.34 -5.24 -2.86
CA LEU A 81 -9.36 -4.20 -2.52
C LEU A 81 -9.49 -3.06 -3.52
N TYR A 82 -9.57 -1.84 -3.03
CA TYR A 82 -9.70 -0.64 -3.85
C TYR A 82 -8.63 0.40 -3.50
N ASN A 83 -8.12 1.08 -4.52
CA ASN A 83 -7.53 2.40 -4.37
C ASN A 83 -8.62 3.45 -4.53
N VAL A 84 -8.76 4.33 -3.56
CA VAL A 84 -9.70 5.44 -3.59
C VAL A 84 -8.91 6.73 -3.79
N LYS A 85 -9.11 7.40 -4.92
CA LYS A 85 -8.45 8.66 -5.27
C LYS A 85 -9.49 9.72 -5.58
N ALA A 86 -9.50 10.81 -4.83
CA ALA A 86 -10.47 11.91 -5.01
C ALA A 86 -11.94 11.43 -5.07
N GLY A 87 -12.29 10.43 -4.24
CA GLY A 87 -13.63 9.83 -4.19
C GLY A 87 -13.91 8.76 -5.25
N GLN A 88 -13.04 8.58 -6.25
CA GLN A 88 -13.17 7.51 -7.25
C GLN A 88 -12.55 6.21 -6.75
N LYS A 89 -13.26 5.09 -6.93
CA LYS A 89 -12.78 3.75 -6.56
C LYS A 89 -12.20 3.04 -7.78
N HIS A 90 -10.96 2.57 -7.65
CA HIS A 90 -10.28 1.73 -8.63
C HIS A 90 -10.00 0.38 -8.00
N LEU A 91 -10.51 -0.70 -8.62
CA LEU A 91 -10.30 -2.06 -8.15
C LEU A 91 -8.81 -2.42 -8.28
N LEU A 92 -8.19 -2.83 -7.18
CA LEU A 92 -6.83 -3.36 -7.15
C LEU A 92 -6.84 -4.87 -7.36
N ASN A 93 -7.69 -5.56 -6.59
CA ASN A 93 -7.95 -6.98 -6.76
C ASN A 93 -9.32 -7.35 -6.16
N SER A 94 -9.92 -8.45 -6.62
CA SER A 94 -11.11 -9.07 -6.01
C SER A 94 -10.94 -10.58 -5.87
N ASP A 95 -11.42 -11.16 -4.78
CA ASP A 95 -11.54 -12.61 -4.68
C ASP A 95 -12.75 -13.12 -5.47
N ILE A 96 -12.74 -14.41 -5.79
CA ILE A 96 -13.88 -15.12 -6.34
C ILE A 96 -14.81 -15.48 -5.19
N THR A 97 -16.10 -15.14 -5.32
CA THR A 97 -17.12 -15.48 -4.33
C THR A 97 -17.06 -16.97 -3.97
N SER A 98 -16.78 -17.26 -2.70
CA SER A 98 -16.52 -18.61 -2.23
C SER A 98 -17.19 -18.87 -0.89
N GLY A 99 -17.62 -20.12 -0.67
CA GLY A 99 -18.16 -20.61 0.61
C GLY A 99 -17.08 -21.03 1.61
N VAL A 100 -15.81 -21.05 1.19
CA VAL A 100 -14.66 -21.29 2.06
C VAL A 100 -14.03 -19.98 2.52
N LYS A 101 -12.97 -20.08 3.32
CA LYS A 101 -12.15 -18.93 3.74
C LYS A 101 -11.75 -18.10 2.52
N VAL A 102 -11.88 -16.78 2.65
CA VAL A 102 -11.59 -15.82 1.58
C VAL A 102 -10.33 -15.07 1.93
N SER A 103 -9.39 -15.00 0.99
CA SER A 103 -8.14 -14.26 1.15
C SER A 103 -7.76 -13.64 -0.18
N ILE A 104 -7.38 -12.37 -0.13
CA ILE A 104 -6.96 -11.62 -1.29
C ILE A 104 -5.75 -10.77 -0.96
N ASN A 105 -4.80 -10.73 -1.88
CA ASN A 105 -3.65 -9.86 -1.83
C ASN A 105 -3.52 -9.04 -3.12
N TRP A 106 -2.85 -7.90 -3.02
CA TRP A 106 -2.41 -7.10 -4.14
C TRP A 106 -0.98 -6.66 -3.89
N ASP A 107 -0.13 -6.84 -4.90
CA ASP A 107 1.26 -6.40 -4.93
C ASP A 107 1.43 -5.39 -6.06
N GLY A 108 2.15 -4.30 -5.79
CA GLY A 108 2.41 -3.26 -6.78
C GLY A 108 3.06 -2.05 -6.14
N GLU A 109 3.01 -0.90 -6.81
CA GLU A 109 3.47 0.37 -6.22
C GLU A 109 2.35 1.40 -6.32
N LEU A 110 1.83 1.82 -5.16
CA LEU A 110 0.80 2.84 -5.06
C LEU A 110 1.26 3.97 -4.16
N ILE A 111 1.54 5.12 -4.74
CA ILE A 111 1.83 6.34 -3.98
C ILE A 111 0.51 6.92 -3.49
N THR A 112 0.36 7.07 -2.17
CA THR A 112 -0.80 7.68 -1.54
C THR A 112 -0.40 8.94 -0.77
N GLY A 113 -1.06 10.06 -1.08
CA GLY A 113 -0.95 11.31 -0.34
C GLY A 113 -2.31 11.77 0.20
N PRO A 114 -2.45 13.06 0.55
CA PRO A 114 -3.74 13.63 0.95
C PRO A 114 -4.81 13.34 -0.11
N ASN A 115 -5.96 12.81 0.31
CA ASN A 115 -7.09 12.40 -0.56
C ASN A 115 -6.91 11.10 -1.38
N GLN A 116 -5.93 10.27 -1.04
CA GLN A 116 -5.81 8.92 -1.57
C GLN A 116 -5.72 7.89 -0.45
N SER A 117 -6.37 6.74 -0.60
CA SER A 117 -6.35 5.67 0.40
C SER A 117 -6.64 4.31 -0.19
N VAL A 118 -6.12 3.26 0.44
CA VAL A 118 -6.54 1.88 0.15
C VAL A 118 -7.69 1.50 1.07
N VAL A 119 -8.65 0.76 0.52
CA VAL A 119 -9.86 0.32 1.20
C VAL A 119 -10.13 -1.15 0.90
N ALA A 120 -10.41 -1.94 1.93
CA ALA A 120 -10.99 -3.27 1.81
C ALA A 120 -12.51 -3.19 1.95
N VAL A 121 -13.22 -3.81 1.02
CA VAL A 121 -14.68 -3.94 1.02
C VAL A 121 -15.00 -5.42 1.19
N PHE A 122 -15.68 -5.74 2.29
CA PHE A 122 -16.11 -7.09 2.63
C PHE A 122 -17.63 -7.20 2.48
N THR A 123 -18.09 -8.02 1.55
CA THR A 123 -19.51 -8.14 1.19
C THR A 123 -20.12 -9.36 1.85
N THR A 124 -21.37 -9.18 2.32
CA THR A 124 -22.19 -10.18 3.04
C THR A 124 -21.52 -10.85 4.26
N PRO A 125 -20.81 -10.11 5.14
CA PRO A 125 -20.33 -10.69 6.39
C PRO A 125 -21.48 -11.12 7.30
N SER A 126 -21.29 -12.25 7.96
CA SER A 126 -22.11 -12.74 9.07
C SER A 126 -21.66 -12.16 10.40
N ALA A 127 -22.51 -12.26 11.42
CA ALA A 127 -22.13 -11.85 12.77
C ALA A 127 -20.90 -12.64 13.24
N SER A 128 -19.90 -11.92 13.77
CA SER A 128 -18.60 -12.44 14.20
C SER A 128 -17.59 -12.75 13.09
N ASP A 129 -17.92 -12.54 11.81
CA ASP A 129 -16.92 -12.60 10.73
C ASP A 129 -15.85 -11.52 10.96
N LYS A 130 -14.60 -11.83 10.61
CA LYS A 130 -13.44 -10.99 10.92
C LYS A 130 -12.68 -10.67 9.65
N LEU A 131 -12.77 -9.43 9.23
CA LEU A 131 -11.89 -8.89 8.21
C LEU A 131 -10.55 -8.56 8.86
N LYS A 132 -9.53 -9.37 8.57
CA LYS A 132 -8.14 -9.02 8.82
C LYS A 132 -7.62 -8.27 7.60
N PHE A 133 -7.19 -7.03 7.79
CA PHE A 133 -6.72 -6.15 6.72
C PHE A 133 -5.30 -5.68 7.02
N THR A 134 -4.37 -5.96 6.11
CA THR A 134 -2.96 -5.59 6.23
C THR A 134 -2.59 -4.68 5.07
N VAL A 135 -1.89 -3.59 5.36
CA VAL A 135 -1.28 -2.71 4.37
C VAL A 135 0.17 -2.51 4.75
N SER A 136 1.08 -2.65 3.79
CA SER A 136 2.50 -2.41 4.02
C SER A 136 3.18 -1.70 2.85
N GLY A 137 4.33 -1.14 3.17
CA GLY A 137 5.18 -0.43 2.23
C GLY A 137 6.10 0.53 2.97
N TYR A 138 6.17 1.75 2.47
CA TYR A 138 7.11 2.77 2.92
C TYR A 138 6.40 4.08 3.18
N TRP A 139 6.91 4.90 4.09
CA TRP A 139 6.54 6.31 4.16
C TRP A 139 7.78 7.20 4.14
N VAL A 140 7.56 8.42 3.65
CA VAL A 140 8.56 9.47 3.63
C VAL A 140 8.27 10.43 4.80
N PRO A 141 9.21 10.60 5.74
CA PRO A 141 9.11 11.62 6.78
C PRO A 141 8.95 13.01 6.16
N ALA A 142 8.13 13.84 6.80
CA ALA A 142 8.00 15.25 6.46
C ALA A 142 9.32 16.00 6.69
#